data_AF-A0AA37MUE7-F1
#
_entry.id   AF-A0AA37MUE7-F1
#
_cell.length_a   1.000
_cell.length_b   1.000
_cell.length_c   1.000
_cell.angle_alpha   90.00
_cell.angle_beta   90.00
_cell.angle_gamma   90.00
#
_symmetry.space_group_name_H-M   'P 1'
#
loop_
_entity.id
_entity.type
_entity.pdbx_description
1 polymer ?
#
loop_
_entity_poly.entity_id
_entity_poly.type
_entity_poly.pdbx_seq_one_letter_code
_entity_poly.pdbx_strand_id
1 'polypeptide(L)'
;MGNSYQGRYCGVCDHELSHGFFSLTKRSQTVTGSEPGVVLVSDDNVLTDFCGQECADYAEAAISSTLTSAYPTTAKTVPCSLCLRAVDRNALHVSVSMSQFEDASEPWLVSARVVDERELAVYCRSCAEPRRTSEAFDMSELGVAV
;
A
#
# COMPACT_ATOMS: atom_id res chain seq x y z
N MET A 1 -22.67 -13.41 9.49
CA MET A 1 -21.76 -12.35 9.98
C MET A 1 -20.67 -12.22 8.96
N GLY A 2 -20.42 -11.01 8.46
CA GLY A 2 -19.33 -10.76 7.51
C GLY A 2 -18.00 -10.64 8.23
N ASN A 3 -16.91 -10.97 7.55
CA ASN A 3 -15.55 -10.80 8.03
C ASN A 3 -14.73 -10.06 6.95
N SER A 4 -13.50 -9.69 7.28
CA SER A 4 -12.61 -8.94 6.38
C SER A 4 -12.15 -9.70 5.13
N TYR A 5 -12.50 -10.98 5.02
CA TYR A 5 -12.15 -11.85 3.91
C TYR A 5 -13.24 -11.94 2.83
N GLN A 6 -14.48 -11.63 3.19
CA GLN A 6 -15.65 -11.94 2.38
C GLN A 6 -15.60 -11.28 0.99
N GLY A 7 -15.74 -12.10 -0.05
CA GLY A 7 -15.75 -11.64 -1.45
C GLY A 7 -14.38 -11.25 -2.02
N ARG A 8 -13.29 -11.58 -1.31
CA ARG A 8 -11.91 -11.34 -1.75
C ARG A 8 -11.26 -12.65 -2.19
N TYR A 9 -10.42 -12.55 -3.22
CA TYR A 9 -9.77 -13.70 -3.83
C TYR A 9 -8.27 -13.45 -3.95
N CYS A 10 -7.49 -14.52 -3.83
CA CYS A 10 -6.05 -14.50 -4.00
C CYS A 10 -5.68 -14.21 -5.46
N GLY A 11 -4.88 -13.19 -5.71
CA GLY A 11 -4.42 -12.85 -7.07
C GLY A 11 -3.39 -13.80 -7.68
N VAL A 12 -3.04 -14.90 -7.00
CA VAL A 12 -2.11 -15.94 -7.49
C VAL A 12 -2.83 -17.25 -7.79
N CYS A 13 -3.67 -17.72 -6.86
CA CYS A 13 -4.33 -19.03 -6.98
C CYS A 13 -5.86 -18.96 -7.11
N ASP A 14 -6.43 -17.76 -7.16
CA ASP A 14 -7.87 -17.49 -7.28
C ASP A 14 -8.76 -18.09 -6.17
N HIS A 15 -8.16 -18.61 -5.09
CA HIS A 15 -8.90 -19.09 -3.92
C HIS A 15 -9.46 -17.92 -3.10
N GLU A 16 -10.66 -18.11 -2.55
CA GLU A 16 -11.26 -17.16 -1.61
C GLU A 16 -10.39 -17.03 -0.34
N LEU A 17 -10.24 -15.80 0.15
CA LEU A 17 -9.54 -15.54 1.40
C LEU A 17 -10.34 -16.14 2.57
N SER A 18 -9.65 -16.76 3.53
CA SER A 18 -10.34 -17.48 4.62
C SER A 18 -9.71 -17.30 6.01
N HIS A 19 -8.42 -16.97 6.10
CA HIS A 19 -7.72 -16.83 7.37
C HIS A 19 -6.47 -15.96 7.21
N GLY A 20 -6.51 -14.74 7.74
CA GLY A 20 -5.50 -13.73 7.41
C GLY A 20 -5.35 -13.51 5.90
N PHE A 21 -4.66 -12.44 5.53
CA PHE A 21 -4.28 -12.24 4.13
C PHE A 21 -3.11 -11.27 4.05
N PHE A 22 -2.51 -11.22 2.88
CA PHE A 22 -1.51 -10.21 2.55
C PHE A 22 -2.10 -9.31 1.48
N SER A 23 -1.86 -8.00 1.56
CA SER A 23 -2.21 -7.08 0.48
C SER A 23 -0.95 -6.39 -0.03
N LEU A 24 -0.81 -6.41 -1.35
CA LEU A 24 0.15 -5.56 -2.04
C LEU A 24 -0.51 -4.22 -2.30
N THR A 25 0.12 -3.16 -1.81
CA THR A 25 -0.46 -1.83 -1.85
C THR A 25 0.52 -0.84 -2.45
N LYS A 26 -0.01 0.08 -3.26
CA LYS A 26 0.74 1.20 -3.83
C LYS A 26 0.24 2.49 -3.20
N ARG A 27 1.15 3.24 -2.58
CA ARG A 27 0.83 4.49 -1.89
C ARG A 27 1.53 5.67 -2.52
N SER A 28 0.82 6.79 -2.61
CA SER A 28 1.44 8.11 -2.81
C SER A 28 1.55 8.78 -1.47
N GLN A 29 2.78 8.98 -0.97
CA GLN A 29 3.00 9.40 0.42
C GLN A 29 4.14 10.40 0.59
N THR A 30 4.12 11.09 1.73
CA THR A 30 5.18 12.00 2.19
C THR A 30 5.51 11.66 3.65
N VAL A 31 6.79 11.59 4.00
CA VAL A 31 7.24 11.41 5.38
C VAL A 31 7.56 12.78 5.98
N THR A 32 6.92 13.12 7.10
CA THR A 32 7.09 14.40 7.81
C THR A 32 7.59 14.17 9.24
N GLY A 33 8.37 15.10 9.78
CA GLY A 33 8.90 15.00 11.16
C GLY A 33 10.27 14.33 11.29
N SER A 34 10.87 14.44 12.47
CA SER A 34 12.22 13.96 12.81
C SER A 34 12.24 12.83 13.84
N GLU A 35 11.18 12.01 13.83
CA GLU A 35 10.92 10.79 14.62
C GLU A 35 9.94 10.89 15.83
N PRO A 36 9.02 9.91 15.97
CA PRO A 36 8.60 8.99 14.90
C PRO A 36 7.96 9.80 13.75
N GLY A 37 8.44 9.57 12.53
CA GLY A 37 8.00 10.33 11.36
C GLY A 37 6.51 10.08 11.09
N VAL A 38 5.75 11.14 10.88
CA VAL A 38 4.36 11.07 10.45
C VAL A 38 4.33 10.86 8.95
N VAL A 39 3.78 9.73 8.51
CA VAL A 39 3.55 9.44 7.09
C VAL A 39 2.17 9.99 6.71
N LEU A 40 2.16 10.90 5.74
CA LEU A 40 0.94 11.40 5.11
C LEU A 40 0.70 10.61 3.82
N VAL A 41 -0.38 9.83 3.78
CA VAL A 41 -0.79 9.06 2.60
C VAL A 41 -1.87 9.84 1.86
N SER A 42 -1.60 10.18 0.61
CA SER A 42 -2.51 10.93 -0.28
C SER A 42 -3.34 10.03 -1.20
N ASP A 43 -2.86 8.82 -1.46
CA ASP A 43 -3.56 7.80 -2.24
C ASP A 43 -3.07 6.45 -1.73
N ASP A 44 -4.01 5.53 -1.51
CA ASP A 44 -3.74 4.18 -1.00
C ASP A 44 -4.51 3.18 -1.85
N ASN A 45 -3.81 2.55 -2.80
CA ASN A 45 -4.43 1.67 -3.78
C ASN A 45 -4.00 0.22 -3.55
N VAL A 46 -4.93 -0.60 -3.06
CA VAL A 46 -4.76 -2.05 -2.98
C VAL A 46 -4.66 -2.58 -4.42
N LEU A 47 -3.53 -3.20 -4.73
CA LEU A 47 -3.30 -3.78 -6.05
C LEU A 47 -3.87 -5.18 -6.14
N THR A 48 -3.60 -6.00 -5.12
CA THR A 48 -4.03 -7.40 -5.07
C THR A 48 -3.89 -7.96 -3.65
N ASP A 49 -4.66 -9.01 -3.37
CA ASP A 49 -4.61 -9.76 -2.12
C ASP A 49 -4.05 -11.16 -2.33
N PHE A 50 -3.54 -11.76 -1.25
CA PHE A 50 -3.01 -13.12 -1.23
C PHE A 50 -3.49 -13.89 -0.01
N CYS A 51 -3.87 -15.15 -0.22
CA CYS A 51 -4.45 -16.01 0.82
C CYS A 51 -3.46 -16.51 1.87
N GLY A 52 -2.16 -16.33 1.67
CA GLY A 52 -1.14 -16.85 2.58
C GLY A 52 0.28 -16.50 2.16
N GLN A 53 1.22 -16.85 3.04
CA GLN A 53 2.63 -16.48 2.90
C GLN A 53 3.22 -16.98 1.58
N GLU A 54 2.93 -18.22 1.16
CA GLU A 54 3.49 -18.77 -0.09
C GLU A 54 3.09 -17.96 -1.33
N CYS A 55 1.83 -17.52 -1.42
CA CYS A 55 1.35 -16.70 -2.53
C CYS A 55 1.93 -15.28 -2.46
N ALA A 56 2.05 -14.72 -1.25
CA ALA A 56 2.67 -13.42 -1.03
C ALA A 56 4.16 -13.43 -1.40
N ASP A 57 4.89 -14.46 -0.99
CA ASP A 57 6.31 -14.66 -1.30
C ASP A 57 6.54 -14.86 -2.80
N TYR A 58 5.66 -15.60 -3.46
CA TYR A 58 5.70 -15.75 -4.92
C TYR A 58 5.55 -14.39 -5.62
N ALA A 59 4.55 -13.60 -5.23
CA ALA A 59 4.33 -12.28 -5.80
C ALA A 59 5.48 -11.32 -5.49
N GLU A 60 6.00 -11.35 -4.27
CA GLU A 60 7.14 -10.54 -3.85
C GLU A 60 8.42 -10.89 -4.62
N ALA A 61 8.70 -12.18 -4.82
CA ALA A 61 9.82 -12.64 -5.64
C ALA A 61 9.68 -12.15 -7.09
N ALA A 62 8.48 -12.21 -7.66
CA ALA A 62 8.22 -11.70 -9.01
C ALA A 62 8.47 -10.18 -9.10
N ILE A 63 7.96 -9.41 -8.14
CA ILE A 63 8.16 -7.95 -8.09
C ILE A 63 9.65 -7.62 -7.91
N SER A 64 10.27 -8.15 -6.86
CA SER A 64 11.68 -7.88 -6.53
C SER A 64 12.63 -8.24 -7.66
N SER A 65 12.35 -9.28 -8.45
CA SER A 65 13.14 -9.65 -9.62
C SER A 65 13.15 -8.60 -10.74
N THR A 66 12.15 -7.71 -10.78
CA THR A 66 12.05 -6.63 -11.77
C THR A 66 12.67 -5.33 -11.29
N LEU A 67 13.05 -5.24 -10.01
CA LEU A 67 13.60 -4.04 -9.40
C LEU A 67 15.13 -4.05 -9.46
N THR A 68 15.70 -2.88 -9.73
CA THR A 68 17.14 -2.66 -9.63
C THR A 68 17.58 -2.55 -8.16
N SER A 69 16.68 -2.12 -7.27
CA SER A 69 16.89 -2.07 -5.82
C SER A 69 15.59 -2.33 -5.07
N ALA A 70 15.49 -3.45 -4.37
CA ALA A 70 14.35 -3.79 -3.51
C ALA A 70 14.66 -3.46 -2.03
N TYR A 71 13.61 -3.43 -1.20
CA TYR A 71 13.68 -3.23 0.26
C TYR A 71 14.44 -1.96 0.67
N PRO A 72 13.90 -0.78 0.34
CA PRO A 72 14.53 0.48 0.69
C PRO A 72 14.62 0.64 2.22
N THR A 73 15.64 1.36 2.68
CA THR A 73 15.76 1.71 4.10
C THR A 73 14.77 2.82 4.49
N THR A 74 14.60 3.06 5.79
CA THR A 74 13.80 4.17 6.31
C THR A 74 14.52 5.54 6.23
N ALA A 75 15.67 5.61 5.55
CA ALA A 75 16.43 6.84 5.42
C ALA A 75 15.66 7.92 4.66
N LYS A 76 15.88 9.19 5.00
CA LYS A 76 15.25 10.34 4.34
C LYS A 76 15.44 10.33 2.82
N THR A 77 16.62 9.91 2.35
CA THR A 77 16.91 9.79 0.93
C THR A 77 17.28 8.36 0.60
N VAL A 78 16.57 7.75 -0.35
CA VAL A 78 16.76 6.36 -0.80
C VAL A 78 16.89 6.28 -2.31
N PRO A 79 17.55 5.25 -2.88
CA PRO A 79 17.57 5.04 -4.31
C PRO A 79 16.20 4.61 -4.83
N CYS A 80 15.78 5.15 -5.98
CA CYS A 80 14.62 4.67 -6.71
C CYS A 80 14.80 3.20 -7.10
N SER A 81 13.81 2.37 -6.79
CA SER A 81 13.86 0.93 -7.03
C SER A 81 13.98 0.52 -8.49
N LEU A 82 13.66 1.41 -9.45
CA LEU A 82 13.82 1.14 -10.89
C LEU A 82 15.08 1.78 -11.49
N CYS A 83 15.30 3.07 -11.26
CA CYS A 83 16.33 3.85 -11.97
C CYS A 83 17.50 4.30 -11.10
N LEU A 84 17.53 3.92 -9.82
CA LEU A 84 18.55 4.26 -8.83
C LEU A 84 18.77 5.77 -8.54
N ARG A 85 18.02 6.67 -9.19
CA ARG A 85 18.03 8.10 -8.86
C ARG A 85 17.56 8.31 -7.42
N ALA A 86 18.17 9.26 -6.72
CA ALA A 86 17.80 9.60 -5.36
C ALA A 86 16.34 10.06 -5.25
N VAL A 87 15.65 9.55 -4.24
CA VAL A 87 14.27 9.91 -3.86
C VAL A 87 14.32 10.50 -2.46
N ASP A 88 13.86 11.75 -2.33
CA ASP A 88 13.64 12.40 -1.03
C ASP A 88 12.25 12.01 -0.51
N ARG A 89 12.21 11.27 0.60
CA ARG A 89 10.97 10.79 1.24
C ARG A 89 10.18 11.91 1.91
N ASN A 90 10.80 13.06 2.15
CA ASN A 90 10.11 14.26 2.64
C ASN A 90 9.35 14.99 1.52
N ALA A 91 9.59 14.61 0.26
CA ALA A 91 8.75 14.99 -0.85
C ALA A 91 7.75 13.86 -1.17
N LEU A 92 6.68 14.23 -1.87
CA LEU A 92 5.68 13.27 -2.32
C LEU A 92 6.32 12.24 -3.27
N HIS A 93 6.26 10.98 -2.90
CA HIS A 93 6.82 9.85 -3.64
C HIS A 93 5.83 8.69 -3.65
N VAL A 94 6.10 7.70 -4.50
CA VAL A 94 5.33 6.46 -4.52
C VAL A 94 6.10 5.36 -3.79
N SER A 95 5.43 4.67 -2.89
CA SER A 95 5.93 3.43 -2.27
C SER A 95 5.03 2.25 -2.64
N VAL A 96 5.61 1.06 -2.61
CA VAL A 96 4.88 -0.20 -2.67
C VAL A 96 5.25 -1.00 -1.44
N SER A 97 4.25 -1.46 -0.71
CA SER A 97 4.41 -2.29 0.48
C SER A 97 3.54 -3.55 0.41
N MET A 98 3.99 -4.57 1.11
CA MET A 98 3.22 -5.77 1.43
C MET A 98 2.81 -5.67 2.89
N SER A 99 1.52 -5.74 3.17
CA SER A 99 0.98 -5.72 4.54
C SER A 99 0.32 -7.05 4.85
N GLN A 100 0.60 -7.61 6.02
CA GLN A 100 -0.12 -8.77 6.55
C GLN A 100 -1.29 -8.29 7.40
N PHE A 101 -2.46 -8.92 7.20
CA PHE A 101 -3.68 -8.63 7.92
C PHE A 101 -4.23 -9.85 8.62
N GLU A 102 -4.89 -9.61 9.74
CA GLU A 102 -5.77 -10.56 10.40
C GLU A 102 -7.16 -9.95 10.56
N ASP A 103 -8.17 -10.82 10.72
CA ASP A 103 -9.52 -10.35 10.98
C ASP A 103 -9.61 -9.76 12.38
N ALA A 104 -10.13 -8.55 12.46
CA ALA A 104 -10.45 -7.87 13.69
C ALA A 104 -11.90 -7.41 13.63
N SER A 105 -12.76 -8.20 12.96
CA SER A 105 -14.16 -7.84 12.76
C SER A 105 -14.94 -8.04 14.06
N GLU A 106 -15.80 -7.07 14.35
CA GLU A 106 -16.76 -7.11 15.45
C GLU A 106 -18.17 -7.29 14.87
N PRO A 107 -19.18 -7.69 15.66
CA PRO A 107 -20.54 -7.86 15.16
C PRO A 107 -21.14 -6.63 14.45
N TRP A 108 -20.63 -5.43 14.75
CA TRP A 108 -21.07 -4.15 14.19
C TRP A 108 -20.10 -3.54 13.17
N LEU A 109 -18.94 -4.17 12.91
CA LEU A 109 -17.89 -3.60 12.06
C LEU A 109 -17.08 -4.71 11.39
N VAL A 110 -17.02 -4.69 10.06
CA VAL A 110 -16.04 -5.50 9.33
C VAL A 110 -14.72 -4.75 9.31
N SER A 111 -13.70 -5.32 9.93
CA SER A 111 -12.37 -4.70 10.05
C SER A 111 -11.24 -5.71 9.99
N ALA A 112 -10.09 -5.26 9.52
CA ALA A 112 -8.84 -6.00 9.55
C ALA A 112 -7.78 -5.19 10.31
N ARG A 113 -6.90 -5.89 11.02
CA ARG A 113 -5.74 -5.30 11.69
C ARG A 113 -4.49 -5.60 10.89
N VAL A 114 -3.65 -4.58 10.67
CA VAL A 114 -2.31 -4.77 10.11
C VAL A 114 -1.43 -5.40 11.20
N VAL A 115 -0.89 -6.58 10.93
CA VAL A 115 0.01 -7.32 11.82
C VAL A 115 1.46 -6.96 11.53
N ASP A 116 1.79 -6.87 10.24
CA ASP A 116 3.11 -6.53 9.74
C ASP A 116 2.99 -5.70 8.46
N GLU A 117 3.95 -4.83 8.21
CA GLU A 117 4.05 -4.12 6.94
C GLU A 117 5.52 -3.99 6.54
N ARG A 118 5.80 -4.40 5.30
CA ARG A 118 7.13 -4.36 4.69
C ARG A 118 7.11 -3.51 3.42
N GLU A 119 7.94 -2.47 3.38
CA GLU A 119 8.16 -1.67 2.18
C GLU A 119 9.05 -2.43 1.19
N LEU A 120 8.53 -2.68 -0.02
CA LEU A 120 9.23 -3.43 -1.08
C LEU A 120 9.98 -2.50 -2.04
N ALA A 121 9.38 -1.36 -2.37
CA ALA A 121 9.91 -0.45 -3.38
C ALA A 121 9.55 1.01 -3.11
N VAL A 122 10.43 1.91 -3.51
CA VAL A 122 10.19 3.36 -3.56
C VAL A 122 10.56 3.87 -4.94
N TYR A 123 9.68 4.68 -5.55
CA TYR A 123 9.87 5.19 -6.89
C TYR A 123 10.06 6.71 -6.90
N CYS A 124 10.98 7.17 -7.75
CA CYS A 124 11.05 8.60 -8.08
C CYS A 124 9.85 8.99 -8.95
N ARG A 125 9.53 10.30 -8.96
CA ARG A 125 8.40 10.84 -9.73
C ARG A 125 8.42 10.49 -11.22
N SER A 126 9.61 10.34 -11.82
CA SER A 126 9.73 9.97 -13.23
C SER A 126 9.40 8.50 -13.50
N CYS A 127 9.58 7.63 -12.51
CA CYS A 127 9.30 6.19 -12.62
C CYS A 127 7.85 5.85 -12.22
N ALA A 128 7.30 6.58 -11.27
CA ALA A 128 5.88 6.51 -10.94
C ALA A 128 5.42 7.90 -10.49
N GLU A 129 4.47 8.48 -11.19
CA GLU A 129 3.90 9.76 -10.80
C GLU A 129 3.03 9.58 -9.55
N PRO A 130 3.31 10.27 -8.44
CA PRO A 130 2.47 10.23 -7.25
C PRO A 130 1.15 10.92 -7.53
N ARG A 131 0.05 10.28 -7.14
CA ARG A 131 -1.25 10.94 -7.11
C ARG A 131 -1.26 11.97 -5.98
N ARG A 132 -1.85 13.12 -6.24
CA ARG A 132 -2.11 14.13 -5.21
C ARG A 132 -3.58 14.02 -4.83
N THR A 133 -3.89 14.32 -3.58
CA THR A 133 -5.25 14.70 -3.17
C THR A 133 -5.62 16.04 -3.82
N SER A 134 -5.95 16.01 -5.11
CA SER A 134 -6.70 17.08 -5.76
C SER A 134 -7.76 16.44 -6.65
N GLU A 135 -9.02 16.71 -6.31
CA GLU A 135 -10.28 16.41 -7.02
C GLU A 135 -10.93 15.04 -6.78
N ALA A 136 -11.60 14.91 -5.62
CA ALA A 136 -12.89 14.22 -5.48
C ALA A 136 -13.58 14.57 -4.14
N PHE A 137 -13.68 15.86 -3.80
CA PHE A 137 -14.91 16.34 -3.17
C PHE A 137 -15.57 17.20 -4.23
N ASP A 138 -16.35 16.55 -5.10
CA ASP A 138 -17.33 17.29 -5.90
C ASP A 138 -18.35 17.86 -4.90
N MET A 139 -18.12 19.10 -4.48
CA MET A 139 -19.04 19.82 -3.60
C MET A 139 -20.37 20.16 -4.29
N SER A 140 -20.61 19.69 -5.51
CA SER A 140 -21.92 19.77 -6.17
C SER A 140 -22.99 18.87 -5.54
N GLU A 141 -22.62 17.92 -4.67
CA GLU A 141 -23.58 17.04 -3.96
C GLU A 141 -24.04 17.54 -2.58
N LEU A 142 -23.51 18.66 -2.08
CA LEU A 142 -24.09 19.33 -0.90
C LEU A 142 -25.14 20.33 -1.37
N GLY A 143 -26.31 19.80 -1.75
CA GLY A 143 -27.51 20.56 -2.11
C GLY A 143 -28.02 21.45 -0.98
N VAL A 144 -27.32 22.54 -0.70
CA VAL A 144 -27.82 23.65 0.11
C VAL A 144 -28.56 24.59 -0.82
N ALA A 145 -29.86 24.34 -0.98
CA ALA A 145 -30.76 25.34 -1.54
C ALA A 145 -30.85 26.52 -0.55
N VAL A 146 -30.59 27.73 -1.06
CA VAL A 146 -30.94 29.01 -0.44
C VAL A 146 -32.44 29.24 -0.56
#